data_AF-A0A4U5LQP0-F1
#
_entry.id   AF-A0A4U5LQP0-F1
#
_cell.length_a   1.000
_cell.length_b   1.000
_cell.length_c   1.000
_cell.angle_alpha   90.00
_cell.angle_beta   90.00
_cell.angle_gamma   90.00
#
_symmetry.space_group_name_H-M   'P 1'
#
loop_
_entity.id
_entity.type
_entity.pdbx_description
1 polymer ?
#
loop_
_entity_poly.entity_id
_entity_poly.type
_entity_poly.pdbx_seq_one_letter_code
_entity_poly.pdbx_strand_id
1 'polypeptide(L)'
;MEGLLRIGHKSLKFVQNFVRSKAVLCFLVLLFAFYVFYCTPVVLFEPKGVGYTIINSTLNTTQRKHLSLFGAIHVELDKPKTPHVWLLLGAHRDTENVTFACYSTNRNGDVCKTVVGISPIYPAPMQCLWNIYRAKCDVVDDMTEFRIADGGVDAEFRGEKIPYRIPDKTHRHVVVCQSRFFMYDKWQILFTILELYRFYGVDLIAVYVESIIAEAYNILKAYQERGFIAIHSAVKYENFVRFGA
;
A
#
# COMPACT_ATOMS: atom_id res chain seq x y z
N MET A 1 37.84 25.67 18.89
CA MET A 1 36.46 25.25 18.54
C MET A 1 35.56 26.44 18.18
N GLU A 2 36.11 27.55 17.69
CA GLU A 2 35.33 28.78 17.37
C GLU A 2 35.32 29.14 15.87
N GLY A 3 36.12 28.46 15.03
CA GLY A 3 36.21 28.74 13.60
C GLY A 3 35.07 28.15 12.74
N LEU A 4 34.45 27.04 13.19
CA LEU A 4 33.40 26.33 12.43
C LEU A 4 32.01 26.97 12.55
N LEU A 5 31.76 27.78 13.59
CA LEU A 5 30.48 28.48 13.79
C LEU A 5 30.32 29.73 12.92
N ARG A 6 31.41 30.33 12.41
CA ARG A 6 31.34 31.52 11.53
C ARG A 6 30.91 31.22 10.10
N ILE A 7 31.10 29.99 9.62
CA ILE A 7 30.76 29.59 8.25
C ILE A 7 29.25 29.34 8.12
N GLY A 8 28.60 28.78 9.16
CA GLY A 8 27.16 28.54 9.18
C GLY A 8 26.30 29.82 9.09
N HIS A 9 26.72 30.91 9.74
CA HIS A 9 25.93 32.14 9.81
C HIS A 9 25.94 32.96 8.50
N LYS A 10 26.98 32.81 7.65
CA LYS A 10 27.02 33.42 6.31
C LYS A 10 26.25 32.58 5.28
N SER A 11 26.29 31.25 5.39
CA SER A 11 25.53 30.35 4.51
C SER A 11 24.02 30.47 4.71
N LEU A 12 23.55 30.66 5.96
CA LEU A 12 22.12 30.78 6.26
C LEU A 12 21.51 32.06 5.67
N LYS A 13 22.21 33.20 5.74
CA LYS A 13 21.76 34.47 5.13
C LYS A 13 21.75 34.43 3.60
N PHE A 14 22.63 33.65 2.99
CA PHE A 14 22.62 33.45 1.53
C PHE A 14 21.39 32.64 1.10
N VAL A 15 21.05 31.55 1.81
CA VAL A 15 19.85 30.75 1.53
C VAL A 15 18.57 31.54 1.79
N GLN A 16 18.51 32.35 2.84
CA GLN A 16 17.34 33.18 3.16
C GLN A 16 17.07 34.28 2.11
N ASN A 17 18.12 34.84 1.50
CA ASN A 17 17.98 35.79 0.40
C ASN A 17 17.71 35.10 -0.95
N PHE A 18 18.19 33.86 -1.14
CA PHE A 18 17.94 33.08 -2.35
C PHE A 18 16.47 32.64 -2.49
N VAL A 19 15.81 32.31 -1.37
CA VAL A 19 14.39 31.91 -1.32
C VAL A 19 13.42 33.09 -1.52
N ARG A 20 13.88 34.34 -1.32
CA ARG A 20 13.02 35.53 -1.39
C ARG A 20 12.79 36.07 -2.80
N SER A 21 13.56 35.59 -3.79
CA SER A 21 13.39 35.98 -5.19
C SER A 21 12.35 35.09 -5.86
N LYS A 22 11.18 35.66 -6.18
CA LYS A 22 10.09 34.96 -6.92
C LYS A 22 10.59 34.34 -8.23
N ALA A 23 11.58 34.96 -8.87
CA ALA A 23 12.19 34.45 -10.09
C ALA A 23 12.98 33.15 -9.88
N VAL A 24 13.70 33.03 -8.75
CA VAL A 24 14.49 31.85 -8.41
C VAL A 24 13.58 30.68 -8.02
N LEU A 25 12.51 30.96 -7.27
CA LEU A 25 11.51 29.95 -6.95
C LEU A 25 10.81 29.42 -8.22
N CYS A 26 10.45 30.32 -9.14
CA CYS A 26 9.85 29.94 -10.42
C CYS A 26 10.81 29.08 -11.28
N PHE A 27 12.10 29.44 -11.32
CA PHE A 27 13.11 28.68 -12.05
C PHE A 27 13.36 27.29 -11.45
N LEU A 28 13.36 27.16 -10.11
CA LEU A 28 13.47 25.88 -9.42
C LEU A 28 12.23 25.00 -9.64
N VAL A 29 11.02 25.57 -9.62
CA VAL A 29 9.78 24.85 -9.92
C VAL A 29 9.78 24.35 -11.36
N LEU A 30 10.23 25.17 -12.32
CA LEU A 30 10.34 24.76 -13.73
C LEU A 30 11.39 23.67 -13.94
N LEU A 31 12.56 23.77 -13.31
CA LEU A 31 13.58 22.73 -13.35
C LEU A 31 13.10 21.41 -12.73
N PHE A 32 12.37 21.49 -11.62
CA PHE A 32 11.82 20.29 -10.96
C PHE A 32 10.71 19.65 -11.81
N ALA A 33 9.83 20.46 -12.40
CA ALA A 33 8.83 19.98 -13.34
C ALA A 33 9.47 19.32 -14.57
N PHE A 34 10.52 19.93 -15.13
CA PHE A 34 11.26 19.38 -16.27
C PHE A 34 11.98 18.07 -15.91
N TYR A 35 12.61 18.01 -14.74
CA TYR A 35 13.29 16.80 -14.25
C TYR A 35 12.30 15.64 -14.00
N VAL A 36 11.14 15.94 -13.40
CA VAL A 36 10.08 14.94 -13.18
C VAL A 36 9.47 14.47 -14.51
N PHE A 37 9.33 15.35 -15.51
CA PHE A 37 8.77 14.97 -16.81
C PHE A 37 9.74 14.21 -17.72
N TYR A 38 11.05 14.53 -17.66
CA TYR A 38 12.03 13.99 -18.63
C TYR A 38 13.01 12.96 -18.06
N CYS A 39 13.21 12.88 -16.74
CA CYS A 39 14.22 12.01 -16.14
C CYS A 39 13.68 10.84 -15.30
N THR A 40 12.38 10.55 -15.32
CA THR A 40 11.89 9.23 -14.90
C THR A 40 11.84 8.31 -16.12
N PRO A 41 12.88 7.50 -16.40
CA PRO A 41 12.65 6.31 -17.19
C PRO A 41 11.56 5.52 -16.48
N VAL A 42 10.52 5.15 -17.23
CA VAL A 42 9.53 4.17 -16.81
C VAL A 42 10.29 2.86 -16.62
N VAL A 43 10.79 2.64 -15.40
CA VAL A 43 11.40 1.38 -15.00
C VAL A 43 10.24 0.39 -14.85
N LEU A 44 9.88 -0.22 -15.99
CA LEU A 44 9.04 -1.41 -16.07
C LEU A 44 9.88 -2.57 -15.51
N PHE A 45 9.71 -2.87 -14.23
CA PHE A 45 10.28 -4.07 -13.63
C PHE A 45 9.15 -5.03 -13.26
N GLU A 46 9.24 -6.24 -13.82
CA GLU A 46 8.49 -7.41 -13.36
C GLU A 46 8.82 -7.66 -11.88
N PRO A 47 7.83 -7.73 -10.99
CA PRO A 47 8.08 -8.03 -9.59
C PRO A 47 8.32 -9.54 -9.43
N LYS A 48 9.58 -9.98 -9.59
CA LYS A 48 10.03 -11.30 -9.13
C LYS A 48 10.41 -11.18 -7.65
N GLY A 49 9.61 -11.78 -6.76
CA GLY A 49 9.95 -11.87 -5.33
C GLY A 49 8.82 -11.54 -4.35
N VAL A 50 7.60 -11.28 -4.82
CA VAL A 50 6.46 -10.98 -3.93
C VAL A 50 6.06 -12.24 -3.16
N GLY A 51 6.06 -12.19 -1.84
CA GLY A 51 5.34 -13.17 -1.02
C GLY A 51 3.85 -13.03 -1.31
N TYR A 52 3.32 -13.91 -2.17
CA TYR A 52 1.91 -13.97 -2.52
C TYR A 52 1.29 -15.22 -1.89
N THR A 53 0.04 -15.13 -1.44
CA THR A 53 -0.81 -16.32 -1.31
C THR A 53 -1.45 -16.51 -2.68
N ILE A 54 -1.00 -17.51 -3.45
CA ILE A 54 -1.68 -17.89 -4.68
C ILE A 54 -2.99 -18.56 -4.26
N ILE A 55 -4.10 -17.89 -4.52
CA ILE A 55 -5.38 -18.57 -4.54
C ILE A 55 -5.47 -19.24 -5.91
N ASN A 56 -5.32 -20.56 -5.93
CA ASN A 56 -5.63 -21.34 -7.11
C ASN A 56 -7.15 -21.43 -7.20
N SER A 57 -7.74 -20.74 -8.18
CA SER A 57 -9.14 -20.99 -8.53
C SER A 57 -9.21 -21.96 -9.70
N THR A 58 -9.85 -23.09 -9.48
CA THR A 58 -10.18 -24.08 -10.50
C THR A 58 -11.48 -23.67 -11.19
N LEU A 59 -11.35 -22.86 -12.23
CA LEU A 59 -12.39 -22.74 -13.23
C LEU A 59 -12.42 -24.03 -14.08
N ASN A 60 -13.60 -24.36 -14.59
CA ASN A 60 -13.92 -25.54 -15.41
C ASN A 60 -13.22 -25.54 -16.80
N THR A 61 -12.12 -24.81 -16.92
CA THR A 61 -11.24 -24.72 -18.08
C THR A 61 -9.83 -25.05 -17.61
N THR A 62 -9.06 -25.76 -18.41
CA THR A 62 -7.73 -26.34 -18.12
C THR A 62 -6.62 -25.34 -17.77
N GLN A 63 -6.95 -24.08 -17.45
CA GLN A 63 -6.02 -22.99 -17.22
C GLN A 63 -6.17 -22.44 -15.79
N ARG A 64 -5.16 -22.69 -14.94
CA ARG A 64 -5.08 -22.09 -13.60
C ARG A 64 -4.88 -20.58 -13.74
N LYS A 65 -5.81 -19.80 -13.18
CA LYS A 65 -5.64 -18.35 -13.05
C LYS A 65 -5.10 -18.03 -11.66
N HIS A 66 -4.07 -17.20 -11.61
CA HIS A 66 -3.40 -16.83 -10.36
C HIS A 66 -3.93 -15.48 -9.85
N LEU A 67 -4.39 -15.47 -8.60
CA LEU A 67 -4.76 -14.27 -7.87
C LEU A 67 -3.67 -13.97 -6.83
N SER A 68 -3.15 -12.74 -6.85
CA SER A 68 -2.22 -12.23 -5.86
C SER A 68 -2.95 -11.34 -4.86
N LEU A 69 -2.96 -11.70 -3.58
CA LEU A 69 -3.58 -10.89 -2.53
C LEU A 69 -2.63 -9.78 -2.04
N PHE A 70 -3.01 -8.52 -2.26
CA PHE A 70 -2.26 -7.35 -1.78
C PHE A 70 -2.66 -6.91 -0.38
N GLY A 71 -3.92 -7.13 0.02
CA GLY A 71 -4.37 -6.80 1.36
C GLY A 71 -5.85 -7.06 1.60
N ALA A 72 -6.21 -7.17 2.87
CA ALA A 72 -7.57 -7.31 3.37
C ALA A 72 -7.86 -6.23 4.42
N ILE A 73 -8.98 -5.52 4.26
CA ILE A 73 -9.38 -4.40 5.13
C ILE A 73 -10.78 -4.67 5.68
N HIS A 74 -10.90 -4.80 6.99
CA HIS A 74 -12.18 -5.00 7.68
C HIS A 74 -12.84 -3.67 7.96
N VAL A 75 -14.00 -3.41 7.35
CA VAL A 75 -14.75 -2.18 7.52
C VAL A 75 -16.00 -2.46 8.34
N GLU A 76 -15.95 -2.03 9.60
CA GLU A 76 -17.14 -1.89 10.44
C GLU A 76 -17.84 -0.59 10.07
N LEU A 77 -19.13 -0.68 9.73
CA LEU A 77 -19.94 0.48 9.39
C LEU A 77 -21.06 0.65 10.41
N ASP A 78 -21.44 1.90 10.64
CA ASP A 78 -22.66 2.20 11.38
C ASP A 78 -23.88 1.64 10.63
N LYS A 79 -24.81 1.04 11.37
CA LYS A 79 -26.05 0.46 10.84
C LYS A 79 -26.79 1.52 10.00
N PRO A 80 -27.31 1.17 8.81
CA PRO A 80 -27.79 -0.15 8.40
C PRO A 80 -26.82 -0.99 7.54
N LYS A 81 -25.53 -0.62 7.45
CA LYS A 81 -24.60 -1.32 6.58
C LYS A 81 -23.99 -2.54 7.28
N THR A 82 -23.95 -3.68 6.60
CA THR A 82 -23.31 -4.90 7.11
C THR A 82 -21.78 -4.74 7.15
N PRO A 83 -21.11 -5.29 8.17
CA PRO A 83 -19.65 -5.32 8.20
C PRO A 83 -19.15 -6.15 7.02
N HIS A 84 -18.03 -5.74 6.46
CA HIS A 84 -17.45 -6.42 5.31
C HIS A 84 -15.93 -6.28 5.28
N VAL A 85 -15.30 -7.20 4.56
CA VAL A 85 -13.87 -7.16 4.26
C VAL A 85 -13.69 -6.82 2.79
N TRP A 86 -12.94 -5.77 2.50
CA TRP A 86 -12.44 -5.47 1.17
C TRP A 86 -11.14 -6.19 0.92
N LEU A 87 -11.07 -6.91 -0.20
CA LEU A 87 -9.87 -7.56 -0.68
C LEU A 87 -9.32 -6.79 -1.87
N LEU A 88 -8.03 -6.50 -1.83
CA LEU A 88 -7.28 -5.94 -2.96
C LEU A 88 -6.46 -7.06 -3.61
N LEU A 89 -6.73 -7.31 -4.88
CA LEU A 89 -6.22 -8.46 -5.61
C LEU A 89 -5.51 -8.00 -6.88
N GLY A 90 -4.43 -8.68 -7.26
CA GLY A 90 -3.75 -8.52 -8.54
C GLY A 90 -3.95 -9.77 -9.38
N ALA A 91 -4.33 -9.60 -10.63
CA ALA A 91 -4.49 -10.72 -11.57
C ALA A 91 -4.16 -10.29 -13.00
N HIS A 92 -3.98 -11.27 -13.89
CA HIS A 92 -3.88 -10.99 -15.32
C HIS A 92 -5.17 -10.33 -15.81
N ARG A 93 -5.11 -9.43 -16.78
CA ARG A 93 -6.27 -8.67 -17.29
C ARG A 93 -7.42 -9.56 -17.79
N ASP A 94 -7.09 -10.74 -18.31
CA ASP A 94 -8.07 -11.73 -18.79
C ASP A 94 -8.68 -12.59 -17.66
N THR A 95 -8.40 -12.22 -16.40
CA THR A 95 -8.95 -12.84 -15.19
C THR A 95 -10.30 -12.20 -14.87
N GLU A 96 -11.21 -12.24 -15.82
CA GLU A 96 -12.61 -11.87 -15.60
C GLU A 96 -13.40 -13.09 -15.11
N ASN A 97 -14.45 -12.84 -14.32
CA ASN A 97 -15.39 -13.86 -13.81
C ASN A 97 -14.80 -14.94 -12.88
N VAL A 98 -13.69 -14.65 -12.19
CA VAL A 98 -13.25 -15.53 -11.10
C VAL A 98 -14.11 -15.28 -9.87
N THR A 99 -14.55 -16.38 -9.25
CA THR A 99 -15.29 -16.37 -8.00
C THR A 99 -14.56 -17.19 -6.95
N PHE A 100 -14.68 -16.79 -5.70
CA PHE A 100 -14.15 -17.52 -4.55
C PHE A 100 -15.07 -17.35 -3.35
N ALA A 101 -14.91 -18.18 -2.34
CA ALA A 101 -15.69 -18.12 -1.11
C ALA A 101 -14.89 -17.44 0.00
N CYS A 102 -15.53 -16.49 0.69
CA CYS A 102 -15.03 -15.90 1.93
C CYS A 102 -15.77 -16.53 3.12
N TYR A 103 -15.02 -16.78 4.19
CA TYR A 103 -15.54 -17.29 5.45
C TYR A 103 -15.11 -16.35 6.57
N SER A 104 -16.05 -16.02 7.45
CA SER A 104 -15.78 -15.24 8.65
C SER A 104 -16.38 -15.93 9.86
N THR A 105 -15.66 -15.92 10.98
CA THR A 105 -16.13 -16.51 12.24
C THR A 105 -15.98 -15.54 13.41
N ASN A 106 -16.96 -15.55 14.30
CA ASN A 106 -16.95 -14.82 15.57
C ASN A 106 -16.64 -15.78 16.75
N ARG A 107 -16.31 -15.22 17.91
CA ARG A 107 -16.11 -15.95 19.19
C ARG A 107 -17.31 -16.82 19.58
N ASN A 108 -18.51 -16.42 19.18
CA ASN A 108 -19.74 -17.15 19.45
C ASN A 108 -19.91 -18.41 18.57
N GLY A 109 -19.02 -18.60 17.58
CA GLY A 109 -19.13 -19.68 16.60
C GLY A 109 -20.02 -19.37 15.42
N ASP A 110 -20.58 -18.16 15.32
CA ASP A 110 -21.33 -17.72 14.16
C ASP A 110 -20.42 -17.68 12.92
N VAL A 111 -20.89 -18.26 11.82
CA VAL A 111 -20.16 -18.34 10.55
C VAL A 111 -20.95 -17.64 9.46
N CYS A 112 -20.31 -16.72 8.74
CA CYS A 112 -20.86 -16.15 7.51
C CYS A 112 -20.01 -16.60 6.31
N LYS A 113 -20.70 -17.15 5.31
CA LYS A 113 -20.14 -17.59 4.03
C LYS A 113 -20.67 -16.70 2.92
N THR A 114 -19.78 -16.13 2.13
CA THR A 114 -20.14 -15.30 0.97
C THR A 114 -19.33 -15.72 -0.24
N VAL A 115 -20.01 -16.03 -1.34
CA VAL A 115 -19.35 -16.26 -2.64
C VAL A 115 -19.27 -14.91 -3.36
N VAL A 116 -18.05 -14.52 -3.74
CA VAL A 116 -17.78 -13.19 -4.28
C VAL A 116 -17.07 -13.30 -5.62
N GLY A 117 -17.44 -12.41 -6.53
CA GLY A 117 -16.70 -12.17 -7.76
C GLY A 117 -15.71 -11.01 -7.60
N ILE A 118 -14.70 -10.99 -8.46
CA ILE A 118 -13.76 -9.87 -8.54
C ILE A 118 -14.24 -8.81 -9.53
N SER A 119 -13.98 -7.55 -9.22
CA SER A 119 -14.27 -6.40 -10.08
C SER A 119 -13.04 -5.50 -10.20
N PRO A 120 -12.68 -4.96 -11.38
CA PRO A 120 -11.54 -4.06 -11.50
C PRO A 120 -11.78 -2.78 -10.70
N ILE A 121 -10.74 -2.26 -10.03
CA ILE A 121 -10.82 -0.96 -9.33
C ILE A 121 -10.82 0.17 -10.34
N TYR A 122 -9.98 0.05 -11.37
CA TYR A 122 -9.87 0.98 -12.48
C TYR A 122 -9.50 0.17 -13.73
N PRO A 123 -10.01 0.49 -14.93
CA PRO A 123 -9.57 -0.18 -16.14
C PRO A 123 -8.09 0.10 -16.38
N ALA A 124 -7.27 -0.96 -16.37
CA ALA A 124 -5.86 -0.82 -16.70
C ALA A 124 -5.70 -0.37 -18.16
N PRO A 125 -4.73 0.52 -18.46
CA PRO A 125 -4.37 0.84 -19.84
C PRO A 125 -4.06 -0.43 -20.65
N MET A 126 -4.34 -0.42 -21.96
CA MET A 126 -4.24 -1.62 -22.82
C MET A 126 -2.87 -2.32 -22.80
N GLN A 127 -1.79 -1.56 -22.51
CA GLN A 127 -0.43 -2.07 -22.40
C GLN A 127 -0.13 -2.88 -21.14
N CYS A 128 -0.99 -2.82 -20.11
CA CYS A 128 -0.79 -3.54 -18.86
C CYS A 128 -1.39 -4.95 -18.93
N LEU A 129 -0.56 -5.97 -18.73
CA LEU A 129 -1.02 -7.36 -18.62
C LEU A 129 -1.68 -7.66 -17.26
N TRP A 130 -1.33 -6.90 -16.23
CA TRP A 130 -1.86 -7.06 -14.88
C TRP A 130 -2.83 -5.93 -14.54
N ASN A 131 -3.92 -6.29 -13.86
CA ASN A 131 -4.91 -5.35 -13.37
C ASN A 131 -5.15 -5.54 -11.86
N ILE A 132 -5.60 -4.47 -11.22
CA ILE A 132 -5.97 -4.46 -9.80
C ILE A 132 -7.47 -4.64 -9.69
N TYR A 133 -7.87 -5.67 -8.97
CA TYR A 133 -9.24 -6.02 -8.69
C TYR A 133 -9.56 -5.79 -7.21
N ARG A 134 -10.85 -5.64 -6.93
CA ARG A 134 -11.44 -5.63 -5.60
C ARG A 134 -12.53 -6.68 -5.49
N ALA A 135 -12.67 -7.26 -4.30
CA ALA A 135 -13.80 -8.08 -3.90
C ALA A 135 -14.34 -7.63 -2.55
N LYS A 136 -15.66 -7.70 -2.37
CA LYS A 136 -16.36 -7.37 -1.13
C LYS A 136 -16.90 -8.65 -0.52
N CYS A 137 -16.34 -9.06 0.62
CA CYS A 137 -16.86 -10.18 1.40
C CYS A 137 -17.72 -9.63 2.54
N ASP A 138 -18.99 -10.01 2.62
CA ASP A 138 -19.78 -9.73 3.81
C ASP A 138 -19.30 -10.64 4.95
N VAL A 139 -19.27 -10.10 6.18
CA VAL A 139 -18.74 -10.83 7.34
C VAL A 139 -19.69 -10.77 8.52
N VAL A 140 -19.43 -11.61 9.53
CA VAL A 140 -20.10 -11.53 10.84
C VAL A 140 -19.64 -10.29 11.62
N ASP A 141 -20.52 -9.80 12.50
CA ASP A 141 -20.14 -8.79 13.50
C ASP A 141 -19.05 -9.34 14.43
N ASP A 142 -18.17 -8.46 14.93
CA ASP A 142 -17.05 -8.80 15.81
C ASP A 142 -16.17 -9.97 15.32
N MET A 143 -15.94 -10.02 14.00
CA MET A 143 -15.17 -11.07 13.34
C MET A 143 -13.79 -11.27 13.99
N THR A 144 -13.43 -12.53 14.25
CA THR A 144 -12.13 -12.92 14.80
C THR A 144 -11.23 -13.58 13.77
N GLU A 145 -11.79 -14.39 12.90
CA GLU A 145 -11.06 -15.09 11.84
C GLU A 145 -11.71 -14.82 10.48
N PHE A 146 -10.85 -14.65 9.49
CA PHE A 146 -11.23 -14.46 8.10
C PHE A 146 -10.43 -15.43 7.22
N ARG A 147 -11.13 -16.15 6.34
CA ARG A 147 -10.53 -17.15 5.45
C ARG A 147 -11.06 -17.02 4.04
N ILE A 148 -10.23 -17.41 3.07
CA ILE A 148 -10.61 -17.47 1.65
C ILE A 148 -10.38 -18.89 1.15
N ALA A 149 -11.30 -19.38 0.33
CA ALA A 149 -11.18 -20.68 -0.32
C ALA A 149 -11.64 -20.62 -1.77
N ASP A 150 -11.11 -21.53 -2.59
CA ASP A 150 -11.65 -21.82 -3.91
C ASP A 150 -13.08 -22.38 -3.77
N GLY A 151 -13.99 -22.06 -4.69
CA GLY A 151 -15.45 -22.25 -4.56
C GLY A 151 -15.98 -23.70 -4.49
N GLY A 152 -15.12 -24.68 -4.17
CA GLY A 152 -15.46 -26.10 -4.04
C GLY A 152 -16.23 -26.46 -2.76
N VAL A 153 -16.84 -27.66 -2.77
CA VAL A 153 -17.76 -28.14 -1.73
C VAL A 153 -17.09 -28.36 -0.36
N ASP A 154 -15.76 -28.53 -0.31
CA ASP A 154 -14.95 -28.73 0.92
C ASP A 154 -14.22 -27.47 1.42
N ALA A 155 -14.60 -26.30 0.89
CA ALA A 155 -13.93 -25.02 1.12
C ALA A 155 -13.96 -24.52 2.58
N GLU A 156 -14.91 -24.98 3.39
CA GLU A 156 -15.07 -24.59 4.79
C GLU A 156 -13.92 -25.10 5.67
N PHE A 157 -13.34 -26.26 5.33
CA PHE A 157 -12.23 -26.85 6.09
C PHE A 157 -10.84 -26.54 5.50
N ARG A 158 -10.76 -26.15 4.22
CA ARG A 158 -9.50 -25.88 3.49
C ARG A 158 -9.21 -24.41 3.21
N GLY A 159 -10.01 -23.49 3.73
CA GLY A 159 -9.79 -22.07 3.54
C GLY A 159 -8.49 -21.57 4.17
N GLU A 160 -7.74 -20.77 3.42
CA GLU A 160 -6.52 -20.12 3.88
C GLU A 160 -6.85 -18.93 4.78
N LYS A 161 -6.23 -18.88 5.96
CA LYS A 161 -6.44 -17.79 6.91
C LYS A 161 -5.73 -16.54 6.42
N ILE A 162 -6.48 -15.46 6.27
CA ILE A 162 -5.98 -14.20 5.73
C ILE A 162 -5.97 -13.15 6.85
N PRO A 163 -4.81 -12.53 7.15
CA PRO A 163 -4.77 -11.42 8.08
C PRO A 163 -5.46 -10.20 7.47
N TYR A 164 -6.29 -9.53 8.25
CA TYR A 164 -6.98 -8.30 7.87
C TYR A 164 -6.57 -7.15 8.77
N ARG A 165 -6.76 -5.92 8.29
CA ARG A 165 -6.48 -4.70 9.04
C ARG A 165 -7.76 -3.91 9.27
N ILE A 166 -7.84 -3.26 10.43
CA ILE A 166 -8.90 -2.30 10.73
C ILE A 166 -8.47 -0.95 10.14
N PRO A 167 -9.33 -0.23 9.40
CA PRO A 167 -9.00 1.06 8.83
C PRO A 167 -8.81 2.08 9.96
N ASP A 168 -7.89 3.00 9.74
CA ASP A 168 -7.73 4.14 10.62
C ASP A 168 -8.95 5.07 10.48
N LYS A 169 -9.71 5.22 11.56
CA LYS A 169 -10.94 6.04 11.62
C LYS A 169 -10.63 7.52 11.90
N THR A 170 -9.35 7.89 12.08
CA THR A 170 -8.94 9.27 12.36
C THR A 170 -9.21 10.15 11.15
N HIS A 171 -10.06 11.16 11.33
CA HIS A 171 -10.36 12.14 10.30
C HIS A 171 -9.12 12.98 9.97
N ARG A 172 -8.75 13.04 8.68
CA ARG A 172 -7.64 13.83 8.15
C ARG A 172 -8.11 14.58 6.92
N HIS A 173 -7.65 15.81 6.74
CA HIS A 173 -8.00 16.65 5.60
C HIS A 173 -7.35 16.13 4.31
N VAL A 174 -6.05 15.83 4.36
CA VAL A 174 -5.30 15.34 3.19
C VAL A 174 -4.37 14.20 3.60
N VAL A 175 -4.57 13.05 2.97
CA VAL A 175 -3.70 11.88 3.11
C VAL A 175 -3.09 11.55 1.75
N VAL A 176 -1.78 11.39 1.72
CA VAL A 176 -1.04 10.97 0.52
C VAL A 176 -0.58 9.53 0.69
N CYS A 177 -1.03 8.64 -0.20
CA CYS A 177 -0.54 7.28 -0.26
C CYS A 177 0.61 7.21 -1.26
N GLN A 178 1.82 6.98 -0.77
CA GLN A 178 2.98 6.78 -1.62
C GLN A 178 3.00 5.32 -2.10
N SER A 179 3.29 5.12 -3.38
CA SER A 179 3.52 3.78 -3.93
C SER A 179 4.70 3.09 -3.24
N ARG A 180 4.80 1.77 -3.40
CA ARG A 180 5.83 0.95 -2.73
C ARG A 180 7.23 1.51 -2.99
N PHE A 181 7.98 1.74 -1.92
CA PHE A 181 9.38 2.12 -2.02
C PHE A 181 10.25 0.89 -2.29
N PHE A 182 10.77 0.84 -3.50
CA PHE A 182 11.86 -0.03 -3.92
C PHE A 182 13.12 0.80 -4.04
N MET A 183 14.13 0.48 -3.23
CA MET A 183 15.52 0.91 -3.42
C MET A 183 15.68 2.42 -3.65
N TYR A 184 15.22 3.21 -2.68
CA TYR A 184 15.46 4.66 -2.69
C TYR A 184 16.92 4.96 -2.37
N ASP A 185 17.79 4.87 -3.36
CA ASP A 185 19.21 5.18 -3.22
C ASP A 185 19.47 6.69 -3.03
N LYS A 186 18.50 7.54 -3.42
CA LYS A 186 18.58 9.01 -3.34
C LYS A 186 17.68 9.56 -2.23
N TRP A 187 18.13 9.42 -0.98
CA TRP A 187 17.40 9.92 0.20
C TRP A 187 17.10 11.43 0.16
N GLN A 188 17.89 12.22 -0.57
CA GLN A 188 17.68 13.68 -0.70
C GLN A 188 16.36 14.02 -1.42
N ILE A 189 15.98 13.21 -2.42
CA ILE A 189 14.72 13.38 -3.14
C ILE A 189 13.55 13.07 -2.21
N LEU A 190 13.65 11.96 -1.46
CA LEU A 190 12.66 11.60 -0.45
C LEU A 190 12.45 12.75 0.54
N PHE A 191 13.52 13.27 1.14
CA PHE A 191 13.45 14.39 2.07
C PHE A 191 12.76 15.62 1.46
N THR A 192 13.13 15.97 0.23
CA THR A 192 12.54 17.12 -0.48
C THR A 192 11.04 16.94 -0.70
N ILE A 193 10.59 15.74 -1.09
CA ILE A 193 9.18 15.42 -1.28
C ILE A 193 8.41 15.51 0.04
N LEU A 194 8.97 15.00 1.14
CA LEU A 194 8.34 15.07 2.46
C LEU A 194 8.12 16.53 2.90
N GLU A 195 9.14 17.38 2.72
CA GLU A 195 9.04 18.80 3.05
C GLU A 195 8.05 19.55 2.14
N LEU A 196 7.98 19.20 0.86
CA LEU A 196 6.97 19.76 -0.05
C LEU A 196 5.55 19.39 0.39
N TYR A 197 5.29 18.12 0.69
CA TYR A 197 3.97 17.70 1.18
C TYR A 197 3.61 18.39 2.48
N ARG A 198 4.58 18.58 3.38
CA ARG A 198 4.36 19.31 4.62
C ARG A 198 4.01 20.77 4.36
N PHE A 199 4.71 21.41 3.43
CA PHE A 199 4.43 22.78 3.02
C PHE A 199 3.01 22.95 2.46
N TYR A 200 2.51 21.96 1.71
CA TYR A 200 1.16 21.96 1.15
C TYR A 200 0.06 21.51 2.13
N GLY A 201 0.40 21.24 3.40
CA GLY A 201 -0.58 20.90 4.42
C GLY A 201 -1.14 19.48 4.32
N VAL A 202 -0.35 18.53 3.82
CA VAL A 202 -0.68 17.10 3.96
C VAL A 202 -0.67 16.72 5.44
N ASP A 203 -1.66 15.99 5.93
CA ASP A 203 -1.72 15.60 7.34
C ASP A 203 -0.96 14.29 7.61
N LEU A 204 -0.99 13.37 6.64
CA LEU A 204 -0.35 12.07 6.75
C LEU A 204 0.12 11.58 5.39
N ILE A 205 1.34 11.04 5.36
CA ILE A 205 1.85 10.28 4.22
C ILE A 205 1.92 8.80 4.63
N ALA A 206 1.12 7.96 3.97
CA ALA A 206 1.18 6.52 4.12
C ALA A 206 2.23 5.96 3.15
N VAL A 207 3.23 5.28 3.71
CA VAL A 207 4.37 4.75 2.97
C VAL A 207 4.43 3.24 3.11
N TYR A 208 4.52 2.53 1.98
CA TYR A 208 4.72 1.08 1.96
C TYR A 208 6.18 0.76 1.65
N VAL A 209 6.93 0.31 2.67
CA VAL A 209 8.35 -0.02 2.54
C VAL A 209 8.51 -1.51 2.25
N GLU A 210 9.13 -1.83 1.11
CA GLU A 210 9.57 -3.19 0.77
C GLU A 210 11.08 -3.34 0.99
N SER A 211 11.86 -2.43 0.38
CA SER A 211 13.31 -2.33 0.56
C SER A 211 13.76 -0.87 0.46
N ILE A 212 14.60 -0.43 1.40
CA ILE A 212 15.07 0.96 1.49
C ILE A 212 16.43 1.00 2.20
N ILE A 213 17.30 1.94 1.81
CA ILE A 213 18.58 2.16 2.50
C ILE A 213 18.34 2.71 3.91
N ALA A 214 19.28 2.45 4.83
CA ALA A 214 19.14 2.77 6.24
C ALA A 214 18.92 4.28 6.48
N GLU A 215 19.62 5.13 5.72
CA GLU A 215 19.55 6.59 5.82
C GLU A 215 18.15 7.11 5.50
N ALA A 216 17.56 6.63 4.39
CA ALA A 216 16.22 7.00 3.99
C ALA A 216 15.17 6.46 4.97
N TYR A 217 15.37 5.26 5.51
CA TYR A 217 14.49 4.71 6.55
C TYR A 217 14.52 5.55 7.84
N ASN A 218 15.71 6.00 8.26
CA ASN A 218 15.87 6.85 9.44
C ASN A 218 15.16 8.19 9.27
N ILE A 219 15.18 8.77 8.06
CA ILE A 219 14.37 9.95 7.75
C ILE A 219 12.89 9.63 7.93
N LEU A 220 12.37 8.57 7.31
CA LEU A 220 10.96 8.20 7.47
C LEU A 220 10.57 8.02 8.94
N LYS A 221 11.44 7.40 9.75
CA LYS A 221 11.23 7.22 11.19
C LYS A 221 11.14 8.55 11.94
N ALA A 222 12.02 9.49 11.67
CA ALA A 222 11.99 10.81 12.30
C ALA A 222 10.68 11.58 12.00
N TYR A 223 10.10 11.40 10.81
CA TYR A 223 8.79 11.99 10.48
C TYR A 223 7.61 11.16 11.02
N GLN A 224 7.77 9.85 11.16
CA GLN A 224 6.79 8.98 11.82
C GLN A 224 6.61 9.37 13.29
N GLU A 225 7.70 9.65 14.02
CA GLU A 225 7.64 10.12 15.41
C GLU A 225 6.90 11.44 15.57
N ARG A 226 6.87 12.26 14.51
CA ARG A 226 6.13 13.53 14.45
C ARG A 226 4.69 13.38 13.98
N GLY A 227 4.23 12.15 13.73
CA GLY A 227 2.89 11.84 13.27
C GLY A 227 2.61 12.13 11.79
N PHE A 228 3.62 12.54 11.01
CA PHE A 228 3.46 12.95 9.61
C PHE A 228 3.54 11.78 8.63
N ILE A 229 4.17 10.67 9.03
CA ILE A 229 4.32 9.46 8.20
C ILE A 229 3.77 8.25 8.93
N ALA A 230 3.00 7.43 8.22
CA ALA A 230 2.67 6.06 8.62
C ALA A 230 3.49 5.09 7.78
N ILE A 231 4.44 4.41 8.41
CA ILE A 231 5.25 3.37 7.74
C ILE A 231 4.49 2.04 7.85
N HIS A 232 4.17 1.46 6.70
CA HIS A 232 3.59 0.14 6.56
C HIS A 232 4.57 -0.79 5.87
N SER A 233 4.59 -2.06 6.27
CA SER A 233 5.25 -3.09 5.47
C SER A 233 4.48 -3.28 4.17
N ALA A 234 5.20 -3.31 3.04
CA ALA A 234 4.65 -3.54 1.70
C ALA A 234 4.13 -4.97 1.45
N VAL A 235 4.05 -5.79 2.51
CA VAL A 235 3.68 -7.22 2.62
C VAL A 235 4.91 -8.10 2.90
N LYS A 236 4.99 -8.63 4.12
CA LYS A 236 5.66 -9.90 4.44
C LYS A 236 4.59 -10.86 4.98
N TYR A 237 4.21 -11.88 4.21
CA TYR A 237 3.49 -13.04 4.73
C TYR A 237 4.50 -14.10 5.16
N GLU A 238 5.22 -13.85 6.25
CA GLU A 238 5.95 -14.90 6.95
C GLU A 238 5.70 -14.73 8.43
N ASN A 239 4.68 -15.45 8.92
CA ASN A 239 4.70 -16.05 10.25
C ASN A 239 4.36 -17.53 10.06
N PHE A 240 5.21 -18.25 9.32
CA PHE A 240 5.39 -19.66 9.64
C PHE A 240 6.06 -19.68 11.01
N VAL A 241 5.24 -19.81 12.05
CA VAL A 241 5.70 -20.42 13.30
C VAL A 241 6.23 -21.78 12.86
N ARG A 242 7.56 -21.90 12.73
CA ARG A 242 8.22 -23.18 12.88
C ARG A 242 7.88 -23.62 14.30
N PHE A 243 6.76 -24.33 14.44
CA PHE A 243 6.60 -25.22 15.55
C PHE A 243 7.80 -26.14 15.49
N GLY A 244 8.62 -26.08 16.52
CA GLY A 244 9.70 -27.02 16.70
C GLY A 244 9.15 -28.43 16.65
N ALA A 245 9.78 -29.24 15.81
CA ALA A 245 9.99 -30.67 16.00
C ALA A 245 11.29 -30.99 15.25
#